data_AF-A0A1H6WLJ6-F1
#
_entry.id   AF-A0A1H6WLJ6-F1
#
_cell.length_a   1.000
_cell.length_b   1.000
_cell.length_c   1.000
_cell.angle_alpha   90.00
_cell.angle_beta   90.00
_cell.angle_gamma   90.00
#
_symmetry.space_group_name_H-M   'P 1'
#
loop_
_entity.id
_entity.type
_entity.pdbx_description
1 polymer ?
#
loop_
_entity_poly.entity_id
_entity_poly.type
_entity_poly.pdbx_seq_one_letter_code
_entity_poly.pdbx_strand_id
1 'polypeptide(L)'
;MKDHTDYIENCINKGIIPDDQCITLKDYCNFFESRIENHEIFVEMDDGMTFRVYCEAKAVSHILDIHEFYDKKSHNKQLKFEGAFNGINAYKNMKKSIITLDILKSSKNGRAWSNETTRIRVLSFPFIMKALTEGEWHYFDVKKFKGKTKLNPDFIASYHVQQYVLNICISKKNDSNYFCISNIIAFRNHNPRTNNQDIMPIRRIIEKDESGKIIESRCHSKTYKNQLMNVNVIDTVTVSKEKHDKIIKSKCFANSSAIEENRYLITYLSIDSNTRKLLK
;
A
#
# COMPACT_ATOMS: atom_id res chain seq x y z
N MET A 1 9.10 -1.02 -26.98
CA MET A 1 8.08 -1.47 -26.01
C MET A 1 8.12 -0.46 -24.88
N LYS A 2 7.06 0.33 -24.65
CA LYS A 2 7.06 1.30 -23.53
C LYS A 2 7.03 0.50 -22.22
N ASP A 3 7.90 0.83 -21.28
CA ASP A 3 7.86 0.22 -19.95
C ASP A 3 6.63 0.77 -19.21
N HIS A 4 5.58 -0.03 -19.10
CA HIS A 4 4.37 0.37 -18.39
C HIS A 4 4.61 0.45 -16.86
N THR A 5 5.70 -0.15 -16.36
CA THR A 5 6.15 0.00 -14.96
C THR A 5 6.55 1.44 -14.67
N ASP A 6 7.35 2.06 -15.56
CA ASP A 6 7.75 3.46 -15.43
C ASP A 6 6.54 4.39 -15.42
N TYR A 7 5.52 4.11 -16.24
CA TYR A 7 4.28 4.88 -16.23
C TYR A 7 3.56 4.78 -14.88
N ILE A 8 3.42 3.56 -14.33
CA ILE A 8 2.79 3.32 -13.04
C ILE A 8 3.57 4.03 -11.92
N GLU A 9 4.89 3.92 -11.90
CA GLU A 9 5.75 4.59 -10.90
C GLU A 9 5.66 6.11 -10.99
N ASN A 10 5.64 6.66 -12.19
CA ASN A 10 5.43 8.09 -12.39
C ASN A 10 4.06 8.55 -11.88
N CYS A 11 3.01 7.75 -12.07
CA CYS A 11 1.68 8.02 -11.53
C CYS A 11 1.71 8.02 -9.99
N ILE A 12 2.34 7.02 -9.38
CA ILE A 12 2.51 6.93 -7.93
C ILE A 12 3.26 8.14 -7.38
N ASN A 13 4.41 8.50 -7.97
CA ASN A 13 5.25 9.61 -7.52
C ASN A 13 4.55 10.97 -7.63
N LYS A 14 3.66 11.14 -8.63
CA LYS A 14 2.87 12.36 -8.81
C LYS A 14 1.56 12.36 -8.00
N GLY A 15 1.22 11.25 -7.33
CA GLY A 15 -0.06 11.12 -6.63
C GLY A 15 -1.26 11.14 -7.59
N ILE A 16 -1.12 10.58 -8.78
CA ILE A 16 -2.14 10.54 -9.83
C ILE A 16 -2.57 9.09 -10.07
N ILE A 17 -3.88 8.82 -10.08
CA ILE A 17 -4.39 7.48 -10.40
C ILE A 17 -4.14 7.18 -11.89
N PRO A 18 -3.56 6.01 -12.25
CA PRO A 18 -3.35 5.60 -13.63
C PRO A 18 -4.62 5.66 -14.49
N ASP A 19 -4.46 6.08 -15.74
CA ASP A 19 -5.53 6.06 -16.73
C ASP A 19 -5.77 4.62 -17.22
N ASP A 20 -7.04 4.23 -17.30
CA ASP A 20 -7.47 2.90 -17.74
C ASP A 20 -7.19 2.59 -19.23
N GLN A 21 -6.73 3.59 -19.99
CA GLN A 21 -6.24 3.47 -21.36
C GLN A 21 -4.73 3.22 -21.45
N CYS A 22 -3.97 3.47 -20.37
CA CYS A 22 -2.50 3.39 -20.36
C CYS A 22 -1.96 2.15 -19.65
N ILE A 23 -2.84 1.32 -19.10
CA ILE A 23 -2.51 0.14 -18.29
C ILE A 23 -3.32 -1.08 -18.73
N THR A 24 -2.82 -2.26 -18.38
CA THR A 24 -3.56 -3.52 -18.39
C THR A 24 -3.52 -4.18 -17.03
N LEU A 25 -4.41 -5.14 -16.78
CA LEU A 25 -4.33 -5.96 -15.56
C LEU A 25 -3.06 -6.82 -15.52
N LYS A 26 -2.48 -7.16 -16.68
CA LYS A 26 -1.19 -7.84 -16.75
C LYS A 26 -0.05 -6.93 -16.28
N ASP A 27 -0.09 -5.64 -16.63
CA ASP A 27 0.90 -4.67 -16.15
C ASP A 27 0.81 -4.54 -14.62
N TYR A 28 -0.38 -4.60 -14.04
CA TYR A 28 -0.55 -4.61 -12.58
C TYR A 28 -0.02 -5.88 -11.92
N CYS A 29 -0.16 -7.05 -12.55
CA CYS A 29 0.50 -8.28 -12.07
C CYS A 29 2.03 -8.15 -12.11
N ASN A 30 2.59 -7.62 -13.20
CA ASN A 30 4.04 -7.44 -13.32
C ASN A 30 4.58 -6.41 -12.31
N PHE A 31 3.84 -5.31 -12.10
CA PHE A 31 4.16 -4.32 -11.07
C PHE A 31 4.09 -4.93 -9.67
N PHE A 32 3.06 -5.73 -9.39
CA PHE A 32 2.93 -6.44 -8.12
C PHE A 32 4.14 -7.34 -7.83
N GLU A 33 4.54 -8.17 -8.80
CA GLU A 33 5.68 -9.09 -8.67
C GLU A 33 7.00 -8.35 -8.42
N SER A 34 7.19 -7.20 -9.07
CA SER A 34 8.44 -6.43 -8.99
C SER A 34 8.53 -5.48 -7.81
N ARG A 35 7.40 -5.00 -7.27
CA ARG A 35 7.37 -3.89 -6.29
C ARG A 35 6.60 -4.18 -5.00
N ILE A 36 5.83 -5.27 -4.93
CA ILE A 36 4.93 -5.53 -3.79
C ILE A 36 5.10 -6.94 -3.23
N GLU A 37 5.08 -7.98 -4.07
CA GLU A 37 4.98 -9.38 -3.62
C GLU A 37 6.11 -9.79 -2.67
N ASN A 38 7.32 -9.32 -2.97
CA ASN A 38 8.54 -9.69 -2.28
C ASN A 38 8.93 -8.70 -1.18
N HIS A 39 8.06 -7.76 -0.83
CA HIS A 39 8.34 -6.71 0.14
C HIS A 39 7.56 -6.96 1.43
N GLU A 40 8.24 -6.82 2.57
CA GLU A 40 7.64 -6.88 3.90
C GLU A 40 7.62 -5.50 4.55
N ILE A 41 6.46 -5.11 5.07
CA ILE A 41 6.29 -3.89 5.85
C ILE A 41 6.28 -4.23 7.33
N PHE A 42 7.24 -3.69 8.08
CA PHE A 42 7.31 -3.76 9.53
C PHE A 42 6.79 -2.48 10.13
N VAL A 43 5.76 -2.59 10.97
CA VAL A 43 5.21 -1.45 11.71
C VAL A 43 5.70 -1.53 13.14
N GLU A 44 6.48 -0.54 13.58
CA GLU A 44 6.95 -0.41 14.96
C GLU A 44 6.11 0.64 15.68
N MET A 45 5.49 0.22 16.78
CA MET A 45 4.67 1.05 17.66
C MET A 45 5.55 1.77 18.69
N ASP A 46 5.04 2.86 19.29
CA ASP A 46 5.77 3.63 20.30
C ASP A 46 6.14 2.82 21.55
N ASP A 47 5.30 1.85 21.92
CA ASP A 47 5.50 0.91 23.04
C ASP A 47 6.51 -0.22 22.74
N GLY A 48 7.02 -0.27 21.51
CA GLY A 48 7.98 -1.27 21.05
C GLY A 48 7.36 -2.55 20.47
N MET A 49 6.03 -2.69 20.47
CA MET A 49 5.38 -3.76 19.71
C MET A 49 5.69 -3.61 18.21
N THR A 50 5.85 -4.76 17.54
CA THR A 50 6.05 -4.81 16.09
C THR A 50 5.14 -5.84 15.45
N PHE A 51 4.62 -5.52 14.28
CA PHE A 51 3.90 -6.48 13.44
C PHE A 51 4.31 -6.34 11.98
N ARG A 52 3.98 -7.36 11.19
CA ARG A 52 4.38 -7.46 9.79
C ARG A 52 3.16 -7.46 8.88
N VAL A 53 3.25 -6.74 7.77
CA VAL A 53 2.24 -6.71 6.72
C VAL A 53 2.90 -7.12 5.41
N TYR A 54 2.25 -8.02 4.68
CA TYR A 54 2.65 -8.43 3.34
C TYR A 54 1.42 -8.64 2.45
N CYS A 55 1.66 -8.79 1.15
CA CYS A 55 0.62 -9.02 0.16
C CYS A 55 0.94 -10.26 -0.67
N GLU A 56 -0.02 -11.17 -0.84
CA GLU A 56 0.17 -12.39 -1.62
C GLU A 56 -0.54 -12.29 -2.98
N ALA A 57 0.02 -12.89 -4.03
CA ALA A 57 -0.62 -12.96 -5.35
C ALA A 57 -2.08 -13.47 -5.31
N LYS A 58 -2.37 -14.47 -4.47
CA LYS A 58 -3.74 -15.01 -4.32
C LYS A 58 -4.73 -14.00 -3.75
N ALA A 59 -4.26 -12.97 -3.04
CA ALA A 59 -5.09 -11.92 -2.46
C ALA A 59 -5.43 -10.82 -3.47
N VAL A 60 -4.63 -10.63 -4.54
CA VAL A 60 -4.80 -9.54 -5.51
C VAL A 60 -6.23 -9.47 -6.07
N SER A 61 -6.82 -10.60 -6.44
CA SER A 61 -8.20 -10.64 -6.94
C SER A 61 -9.23 -10.14 -5.93
N HIS A 62 -9.05 -10.44 -4.64
CA HIS A 62 -9.88 -9.90 -3.58
C HIS A 62 -9.55 -8.43 -3.35
N ILE A 63 -8.27 -8.03 -3.27
CA ILE A 63 -7.84 -6.64 -3.11
C ILE A 63 -8.48 -5.73 -4.17
N LEU A 64 -8.59 -6.20 -5.41
CA LEU A 64 -9.20 -5.48 -6.54
C LEU A 64 -10.74 -5.57 -6.64
N ASP A 65 -11.39 -6.42 -5.84
CA ASP A 65 -12.82 -6.79 -5.99
C ASP A 65 -13.18 -7.42 -7.33
N ILE A 66 -12.27 -8.19 -7.92
CA ILE A 66 -12.48 -8.61 -9.31
C ILE A 66 -13.70 -9.54 -9.49
N HIS A 67 -14.20 -10.14 -8.40
CA HIS A 67 -15.43 -10.92 -8.38
C HIS A 67 -16.70 -10.09 -8.67
N GLU A 68 -16.69 -8.77 -8.42
CA GLU A 68 -17.80 -7.88 -8.78
C GLU A 68 -18.04 -7.83 -10.30
N PHE A 69 -17.04 -8.21 -11.10
CA PHE A 69 -17.08 -8.23 -12.55
C PHE A 69 -17.46 -9.60 -13.14
N TYR A 70 -17.81 -10.56 -12.30
CA TYR A 70 -18.35 -11.83 -12.76
C TYR A 70 -19.64 -11.64 -13.58
N ASP A 71 -19.67 -12.18 -14.80
CA ASP A 71 -20.82 -12.08 -15.71
C ASP A 71 -21.14 -13.42 -16.38
N LYS A 72 -22.29 -14.01 -16.01
CA LYS A 72 -22.83 -15.24 -16.60
C LYS A 72 -23.10 -15.13 -18.10
N LYS A 73 -23.32 -13.91 -18.61
CA LYS A 73 -23.61 -13.64 -20.03
C LYS A 73 -22.36 -13.45 -20.88
N SER A 74 -21.16 -13.49 -20.29
CA SER A 74 -19.90 -13.32 -21.02
C SER A 74 -19.80 -14.31 -22.19
N HIS A 75 -19.35 -13.83 -23.35
CA HIS A 75 -19.08 -14.69 -24.51
C HIS A 75 -17.90 -15.65 -24.26
N ASN A 76 -16.99 -15.29 -23.35
CA ASN A 76 -15.88 -16.15 -22.95
C ASN A 76 -16.38 -17.21 -21.94
N LYS A 77 -16.42 -18.48 -22.38
CA LYS A 77 -16.88 -19.62 -21.57
C LYS A 77 -16.16 -19.73 -20.22
N GLN A 78 -14.86 -19.41 -20.15
CA GLN A 78 -14.10 -19.50 -18.89
C GLN A 78 -14.57 -18.45 -17.87
N LEU A 79 -15.01 -17.29 -18.34
CA LEU A 79 -15.44 -16.17 -17.49
C LEU A 79 -16.91 -16.29 -17.05
N LYS A 80 -17.64 -17.29 -17.56
CA LYS A 80 -18.97 -17.64 -17.07
C LYS A 80 -18.96 -18.33 -15.70
N PHE A 81 -17.79 -18.71 -15.19
CA PHE A 81 -17.63 -19.35 -13.89
C PHE A 81 -16.98 -18.41 -12.88
N GLU A 82 -17.59 -18.29 -11.70
CA GLU A 82 -17.11 -17.40 -10.62
C GLU A 82 -15.67 -17.72 -10.19
N GLY A 83 -15.30 -19.00 -10.23
CA GLY A 83 -13.95 -19.45 -9.90
C GLY A 83 -12.83 -18.83 -10.76
N ALA A 84 -13.15 -18.30 -11.94
CA ALA A 84 -12.19 -17.58 -12.78
C ALA A 84 -11.80 -16.22 -12.19
N PHE A 85 -12.62 -15.65 -11.31
CA PHE A 85 -12.46 -14.33 -10.68
C PHE A 85 -12.06 -14.43 -9.20
N ASN A 86 -11.73 -15.63 -8.71
CA ASN A 86 -11.36 -15.85 -7.31
C ASN A 86 -9.91 -16.32 -7.14
N GLY A 87 -9.29 -15.85 -6.05
CA GLY A 87 -8.00 -16.31 -5.53
C GLY A 87 -6.85 -16.27 -6.56
N ILE A 88 -6.01 -17.30 -6.53
CA ILE A 88 -4.85 -17.44 -7.42
C ILE A 88 -5.23 -17.68 -8.89
N ASN A 89 -6.43 -18.22 -9.15
CA ASN A 89 -6.89 -18.45 -10.53
C ASN A 89 -7.16 -17.13 -11.23
N ALA A 90 -7.80 -16.19 -10.55
CA ALA A 90 -7.98 -14.83 -11.07
C ALA A 90 -6.65 -14.13 -11.33
N TYR A 91 -5.70 -14.23 -10.40
CA TYR A 91 -4.36 -13.69 -10.60
C TYR A 91 -3.69 -14.24 -11.86
N LYS A 92 -3.71 -15.58 -12.03
CA LYS A 92 -3.19 -16.24 -13.24
C LYS A 92 -3.94 -15.81 -14.52
N ASN A 93 -5.25 -15.62 -14.44
CA ASN A 93 -6.07 -15.19 -15.58
C ASN A 93 -5.78 -13.73 -15.98
N MET A 94 -5.54 -12.84 -15.03
CA MET A 94 -5.07 -11.47 -15.30
C MET A 94 -3.71 -11.48 -15.99
N LYS A 95 -2.75 -12.25 -15.46
CA LYS A 95 -1.39 -12.37 -16.02
C LYS A 95 -1.38 -12.95 -17.45
N LYS A 96 -2.32 -13.85 -17.75
CA LYS A 96 -2.53 -14.44 -19.09
C LYS A 96 -3.38 -13.57 -20.02
N SER A 97 -3.80 -12.39 -19.58
CA SER A 97 -4.74 -11.51 -20.32
C SER A 97 -6.06 -12.20 -20.69
N ILE A 98 -6.48 -13.20 -19.89
CA ILE A 98 -7.81 -13.83 -20.01
C ILE A 98 -8.86 -12.94 -19.37
N ILE A 99 -8.52 -12.30 -18.24
CA ILE A 99 -9.29 -11.18 -17.67
C ILE A 99 -8.53 -9.90 -18.01
N THR A 100 -9.19 -9.01 -18.74
CA THR A 100 -8.64 -7.72 -19.20
C THR A 100 -9.47 -6.55 -18.65
N LEU A 101 -8.95 -5.33 -18.74
CA LEU A 101 -9.74 -4.14 -18.38
C LEU A 101 -11.00 -4.02 -19.24
N ASP A 102 -10.95 -4.34 -20.53
CA ASP A 102 -12.14 -4.29 -21.40
C ASP A 102 -13.24 -5.25 -20.97
N ILE A 103 -12.85 -6.42 -20.44
CA ILE A 103 -13.81 -7.36 -19.82
C ILE A 103 -14.42 -6.74 -18.56
N LEU A 104 -13.62 -6.09 -17.71
CA LEU A 104 -14.15 -5.40 -16.54
C LEU A 104 -15.10 -4.25 -16.96
N LYS A 105 -14.71 -3.46 -17.96
CA LYS A 105 -15.48 -2.34 -18.54
C LYS A 105 -16.81 -2.77 -19.14
N SER A 106 -16.89 -3.97 -19.72
CA SER A 106 -18.12 -4.49 -20.36
C SER A 106 -18.99 -5.34 -19.43
N SER A 107 -18.46 -5.82 -18.31
CA SER A 107 -19.16 -6.71 -17.37
C SER A 107 -20.50 -6.14 -16.87
N LYS A 108 -21.53 -7.00 -16.83
CA LYS A 108 -22.90 -6.66 -16.40
C LYS A 108 -23.49 -5.49 -17.20
N ASN A 109 -23.19 -5.42 -18.49
CA ASN A 109 -23.49 -4.31 -19.40
C ASN A 109 -22.83 -2.99 -18.94
N GLY A 110 -21.57 -3.06 -18.48
CA GLY A 110 -20.78 -1.93 -17.98
C GLY A 110 -21.16 -1.40 -16.60
N ARG A 111 -22.21 -1.93 -15.96
CA ARG A 111 -22.67 -1.48 -14.65
C ARG A 111 -21.59 -1.62 -13.57
N ALA A 112 -20.81 -2.70 -13.58
CA ALA A 112 -19.75 -2.92 -12.60
C ALA A 112 -18.66 -1.84 -12.69
N TRP A 113 -18.20 -1.51 -13.90
CA TRP A 113 -17.18 -0.47 -14.12
C TRP A 113 -17.70 0.96 -13.93
N SER A 114 -19.00 1.19 -14.17
CA SER A 114 -19.62 2.49 -13.92
C SER A 114 -19.68 2.86 -12.43
N ASN A 115 -19.53 1.87 -11.53
CA ASN A 115 -19.37 2.12 -10.11
C ASN A 115 -17.98 2.73 -9.87
N GLU A 116 -17.95 4.02 -9.52
CA GLU A 116 -16.71 4.78 -9.29
C GLU A 116 -15.83 4.11 -8.23
N THR A 117 -16.39 3.66 -7.11
CA THR A 117 -15.61 3.00 -6.05
C THR A 117 -14.94 1.71 -6.55
N THR A 118 -15.66 0.87 -7.29
CA THR A 118 -15.10 -0.36 -7.86
C THR A 118 -14.02 -0.06 -8.89
N ARG A 119 -14.27 0.88 -9.80
CA ARG A 119 -13.28 1.30 -10.81
C ARG A 119 -12.02 1.87 -10.17
N ILE A 120 -12.16 2.80 -9.23
CA ILE A 120 -11.03 3.45 -8.57
C ILE A 120 -10.23 2.43 -7.77
N ARG A 121 -10.89 1.51 -7.07
CA ARG A 121 -10.22 0.40 -6.39
C ARG A 121 -9.32 -0.41 -7.33
N VAL A 122 -9.79 -0.71 -8.53
CA VAL A 122 -8.96 -1.38 -9.54
C VAL A 122 -7.77 -0.50 -9.91
N LEU A 123 -8.02 0.74 -10.33
CA LEU A 123 -6.98 1.63 -10.86
C LEU A 123 -5.95 2.06 -9.79
N SER A 124 -6.34 2.15 -8.52
CA SER A 124 -5.48 2.60 -7.42
C SER A 124 -4.61 1.50 -6.82
N PHE A 125 -4.71 0.26 -7.31
CA PHE A 125 -3.93 -0.87 -6.79
C PHE A 125 -2.42 -0.61 -6.62
N PRO A 126 -1.74 0.09 -7.55
CA PRO A 126 -0.30 0.34 -7.39
C PRO A 126 0.07 1.20 -6.16
N PHE A 127 -0.89 1.92 -5.57
CA PHE A 127 -0.66 2.78 -4.40
C PHE A 127 -0.57 2.03 -3.07
N ILE A 128 -0.73 0.70 -3.05
CA ILE A 128 -0.65 -0.11 -1.82
C ILE A 128 0.60 0.23 -1.01
N MET A 129 1.78 0.20 -1.61
CA MET A 129 3.04 0.40 -0.87
C MET A 129 3.14 1.81 -0.31
N LYS A 130 2.77 2.83 -1.10
CA LYS A 130 2.69 4.22 -0.61
C LYS A 130 1.71 4.36 0.54
N ALA A 131 0.55 3.73 0.47
CA ALA A 131 -0.43 3.80 1.54
C ALA A 131 0.07 3.12 2.82
N LEU A 132 0.79 2.00 2.71
CA LEU A 132 1.40 1.34 3.86
C LEU A 132 2.54 2.18 4.46
N THR A 133 3.39 2.79 3.65
CA THR A 133 4.59 3.50 4.14
C THR A 133 4.32 4.95 4.53
N GLU A 134 3.34 5.62 3.92
CA GLU A 134 3.05 7.05 4.12
C GLU A 134 1.67 7.33 4.74
N GLY A 135 0.75 6.37 4.68
CA GLY A 135 -0.62 6.55 5.13
C GLY A 135 -0.77 6.77 6.63
N GLU A 136 -1.95 7.26 7.03
CA GLU A 136 -2.37 7.32 8.43
C GLU A 136 -2.98 5.98 8.83
N TRP A 137 -2.47 5.38 9.90
CA TRP A 137 -2.90 4.06 10.34
C TRP A 137 -3.90 4.15 11.48
N HIS A 138 -4.93 3.33 11.42
CA HIS A 138 -6.00 3.28 12.41
C HIS A 138 -6.25 1.85 12.89
N TYR A 139 -6.55 1.72 14.18
CA TYR A 139 -7.22 0.53 14.70
C TYR A 139 -8.65 0.53 14.20
N PHE A 140 -9.12 -0.60 13.67
CA PHE A 140 -10.50 -0.68 13.22
C PHE A 140 -11.37 -1.40 14.26
N ASP A 141 -12.34 -0.68 14.80
CA ASP A 141 -13.43 -1.22 15.60
C ASP A 141 -14.76 -1.05 14.85
N VAL A 142 -15.38 -2.17 14.48
CA VAL A 142 -16.68 -2.20 13.82
C VAL A 142 -17.78 -1.49 14.63
N LYS A 143 -17.68 -1.47 15.97
CA LYS A 143 -18.64 -0.79 16.84
C LYS A 143 -18.53 0.74 16.74
N LYS A 144 -17.35 1.27 16.41
CA LYS A 144 -17.13 2.71 16.18
C LYS A 144 -17.53 3.14 14.77
N PHE A 145 -17.74 2.20 13.84
CA PHE A 145 -18.18 2.48 12.48
C PHE A 145 -19.70 2.69 12.41
N LYS A 146 -20.13 3.88 11.97
CA LYS A 146 -21.55 4.26 11.91
C LYS A 146 -22.30 3.75 10.66
N GLY A 147 -21.65 2.96 9.80
CA GLY A 147 -22.23 2.41 8.58
C GLY A 147 -22.45 0.90 8.64
N LYS A 148 -23.01 0.33 7.57
CA LYS A 148 -23.10 -1.13 7.38
C LYS A 148 -21.85 -1.63 6.68
N THR A 149 -21.19 -2.63 7.25
CA THR A 149 -20.02 -3.30 6.65
C THR A 149 -20.01 -4.77 7.02
N LYS A 150 -19.66 -5.63 6.06
CA LYS A 150 -19.32 -7.04 6.33
C LYS A 150 -17.82 -7.24 6.58
N LEU A 151 -17.00 -6.26 6.20
CA LEU A 151 -15.56 -6.26 6.40
C LEU A 151 -15.25 -5.81 7.83
N ASN A 152 -14.39 -6.57 8.51
CA ASN A 152 -13.88 -6.31 9.85
C ASN A 152 -12.34 -6.49 9.88
N PRO A 153 -11.57 -5.61 9.23
CA PRO A 153 -10.12 -5.65 9.33
C PRO A 153 -9.65 -5.31 10.75
N ASP A 154 -8.42 -5.66 11.09
CA ASP A 154 -7.80 -5.27 12.35
C ASP A 154 -7.30 -3.82 12.25
N PHE A 155 -6.69 -3.47 11.11
CA PHE A 155 -6.12 -2.16 10.86
C PHE A 155 -6.53 -1.61 9.49
N ILE A 156 -6.46 -0.28 9.38
CA ILE A 156 -6.63 0.43 8.12
C ILE A 156 -5.49 1.42 7.95
N ALA A 157 -4.78 1.34 6.82
CA ALA A 157 -3.89 2.40 6.36
C ALA A 157 -4.64 3.29 5.37
N SER A 158 -4.90 4.54 5.77
CA SER A 158 -5.60 5.56 4.98
C SER A 158 -4.59 6.40 4.19
N TYR A 159 -4.79 6.53 2.89
CA TYR A 159 -3.92 7.32 2.02
C TYR A 159 -4.70 8.18 1.04
N HIS A 160 -4.34 9.46 0.96
CA HIS A 160 -4.96 10.40 0.05
C HIS A 160 -4.27 10.36 -1.31
N VAL A 161 -5.05 10.15 -2.36
CA VAL A 161 -4.60 10.26 -3.75
C VAL A 161 -5.64 11.06 -4.53
N GLN A 162 -5.22 12.21 -5.06
CA GLN A 162 -6.13 13.19 -5.67
C GLN A 162 -7.31 13.52 -4.73
N GLN A 163 -8.54 13.34 -5.21
CA GLN A 163 -9.79 13.54 -4.46
C GLN A 163 -10.25 12.29 -3.68
N TYR A 164 -9.47 11.20 -3.69
CA TYR A 164 -9.86 9.93 -3.08
C TYR A 164 -9.07 9.64 -1.82
N VAL A 165 -9.72 8.96 -0.88
CA VAL A 165 -9.08 8.37 0.30
C VAL A 165 -9.14 6.86 0.14
N LEU A 166 -7.98 6.26 -0.08
CA LEU A 166 -7.79 4.82 -0.15
C LEU A 166 -7.67 4.27 1.26
N ASN A 167 -8.45 3.26 1.59
CA ASN A 167 -8.38 2.53 2.84
C ASN A 167 -7.87 1.12 2.54
N ILE A 168 -6.60 0.88 2.83
CA ILE A 168 -5.99 -0.44 2.73
C ILE A 168 -6.38 -1.22 3.99
N CYS A 169 -7.30 -2.17 3.83
CA CYS A 169 -7.79 -3.01 4.92
C CYS A 169 -6.78 -4.13 5.17
N ILE A 170 -6.37 -4.27 6.43
CA ILE A 170 -5.30 -5.18 6.85
C ILE A 170 -5.87 -6.11 7.92
N SER A 171 -5.74 -7.41 7.70
CA SER A 171 -6.37 -8.45 8.52
C SER A 171 -5.36 -9.50 8.95
N LYS A 172 -5.52 -10.03 10.16
CA LYS A 172 -4.70 -11.10 10.71
C LYS A 172 -4.80 -12.33 9.82
N LYS A 173 -3.66 -12.88 9.41
CA LYS A 173 -3.64 -14.09 8.58
C LYS A 173 -3.48 -15.37 9.41
N ASN A 174 -2.75 -15.29 10.53
CA ASN A 174 -2.46 -16.38 11.45
C ASN A 174 -2.10 -15.81 12.85
N ASP A 175 -1.84 -16.65 13.85
CA ASP A 175 -1.59 -16.22 15.24
C ASP A 175 -0.24 -15.53 15.53
N SER A 176 0.56 -15.19 14.52
CA SER A 176 1.98 -14.83 14.70
C SER A 176 2.35 -13.37 14.39
N ASN A 177 1.47 -12.39 14.66
CA ASN A 177 1.66 -10.96 14.33
C ASN A 177 1.86 -10.67 12.83
N TYR A 178 1.33 -11.56 11.98
CA TYR A 178 1.32 -11.40 10.54
C TYR A 178 -0.05 -10.99 10.04
N PHE A 179 -0.05 -9.95 9.21
CA PHE A 179 -1.25 -9.41 8.62
C PHE A 179 -1.12 -9.38 7.10
N CYS A 180 -2.24 -9.57 6.42
CA CYS A 180 -2.32 -9.45 4.97
C CYS A 180 -3.27 -8.34 4.56
N ILE A 181 -3.01 -7.78 3.39
CA ILE A 181 -3.93 -6.86 2.75
C ILE A 181 -5.13 -7.66 2.26
N SER A 182 -6.31 -7.33 2.76
CA SER A 182 -7.54 -8.01 2.39
C SER A 182 -8.35 -7.25 1.35
N ASN A 183 -8.28 -5.91 1.36
CA ASN A 183 -9.16 -5.08 0.55
C ASN A 183 -8.61 -3.65 0.37
N ILE A 184 -8.97 -2.98 -0.73
CA ILE A 184 -8.82 -1.52 -0.90
C ILE A 184 -10.23 -0.93 -1.01
N ILE A 185 -10.55 0.05 -0.16
CA ILE A 185 -11.82 0.78 -0.27
C ILE A 185 -11.51 2.24 -0.58
N ALA A 186 -12.05 2.73 -1.69
CA ALA A 186 -11.88 4.11 -2.11
C ALA A 186 -13.15 4.93 -1.85
N PHE A 187 -13.00 6.04 -1.13
CA PHE A 187 -14.05 7.04 -0.97
C PHE A 187 -13.61 8.37 -1.56
N ARG A 188 -14.56 9.11 -2.13
CA ARG A 188 -14.31 10.44 -2.66
C ARG A 188 -14.51 11.48 -1.56
N ASN A 189 -13.52 12.36 -1.36
CA ASN A 189 -13.46 13.51 -0.44
C ASN A 189 -13.61 13.21 1.06
N HIS A 190 -14.41 12.22 1.46
CA HIS A 190 -14.72 11.90 2.85
C HIS A 190 -14.31 10.46 3.16
N ASN A 191 -13.72 10.23 4.34
CA ASN A 191 -13.35 8.89 4.78
C ASN A 191 -14.23 8.38 5.94
N PRO A 192 -15.45 7.91 5.66
CA PRO A 192 -16.35 7.45 6.73
C PRO A 192 -15.78 6.24 7.48
N ARG A 193 -14.77 5.57 6.90
CA ARG A 193 -14.18 4.34 7.44
C ARG A 193 -13.33 4.60 8.68
N THR A 194 -12.65 5.74 8.75
CA THR A 194 -11.67 6.02 9.81
C THR A 194 -11.98 7.25 10.65
N ASN A 195 -12.97 8.06 10.30
CA ASN A 195 -13.30 9.30 11.03
C ASN A 195 -13.58 9.15 12.54
N ASN A 196 -14.01 7.98 13.00
CA ASN A 196 -14.25 7.72 14.43
C ASN A 196 -13.34 6.61 14.99
N GLN A 197 -12.27 6.27 14.26
CA GLN A 197 -11.35 5.21 14.62
C GLN A 197 -10.12 5.79 15.34
N ASP A 198 -9.50 4.99 16.19
CA ASP A 198 -8.31 5.44 16.92
C ASP A 198 -7.09 5.39 16.00
N ILE A 199 -6.32 6.48 15.96
CA ILE A 199 -5.05 6.53 15.22
C ILE A 199 -4.01 5.70 15.96
N MET A 200 -3.29 4.87 15.21
CA MET A 200 -2.23 4.00 15.75
C MET A 200 -0.99 4.84 16.13
N PRO A 201 -0.41 4.64 17.33
CA PRO A 201 0.81 5.33 17.75
C PRO A 201 2.05 4.67 17.12
N ILE A 202 2.19 4.82 15.80
CA ILE A 202 3.31 4.26 15.05
C ILE A 202 4.54 5.14 15.25
N ARG A 203 5.62 4.53 15.72
CA ARG A 203 6.95 5.16 15.76
C ARG A 203 7.53 5.25 14.36
N ARG A 204 7.58 4.13 13.65
CA ARG A 204 8.14 4.06 12.30
C ARG A 204 7.62 2.87 11.50
N ILE A 205 7.81 2.95 10.20
CA ILE A 205 7.50 1.90 9.24
C ILE A 205 8.77 1.55 8.48
N ILE A 206 9.13 0.27 8.40
CA ILE A 206 10.33 -0.22 7.73
C ILE A 206 9.90 -1.16 6.62
N GLU A 207 10.35 -0.88 5.40
CA GLU A 207 10.18 -1.74 4.24
C GLU A 207 11.45 -2.56 4.03
N LYS A 208 11.27 -3.88 3.84
CA LYS A 208 12.36 -4.81 3.52
C LYS A 208 12.05 -5.58 2.25
N ASP A 209 13.09 -5.88 1.48
CA ASP A 209 13.00 -6.81 0.35
C ASP A 209 13.02 -8.28 0.81
N GLU A 210 12.94 -9.20 -0.17
CA GLU A 210 12.96 -10.66 0.05
C GLU A 210 14.23 -11.17 0.75
N SER A 211 15.35 -10.45 0.63
CA SER A 211 16.60 -10.79 1.30
C SER A 211 16.65 -10.30 2.76
N GLY A 212 15.62 -9.56 3.18
CA GLY A 212 15.55 -8.89 4.47
C GLY A 212 16.37 -7.59 4.54
N LYS A 213 16.88 -7.10 3.41
CA LYS A 213 17.56 -5.81 3.33
C LYS A 213 16.51 -4.70 3.45
N ILE A 214 16.82 -3.70 4.27
CA ILE A 214 15.97 -2.52 4.44
C ILE A 214 16.05 -1.68 3.17
N ILE A 215 14.92 -1.45 2.51
CA ILE A 215 14.82 -0.54 1.36
C ILE A 215 14.52 0.87 1.87
N GLU A 216 13.60 0.98 2.82
CA GLU A 216 13.13 2.25 3.33
C GLU A 216 12.79 2.15 4.83
N SER A 217 12.99 3.24 5.57
CA SER A 217 12.43 3.43 6.90
C SER A 217 11.87 4.84 7.00
N ARG A 218 10.61 4.95 7.41
CA ARG A 218 9.92 6.23 7.59
C ARG A 218 9.55 6.43 9.04
N CYS A 219 9.99 7.53 9.61
CA CYS A 219 9.56 7.96 10.94
C CYS A 219 8.11 8.45 10.87
N HIS A 220 7.25 7.87 11.71
CA HIS A 220 5.83 8.21 11.81
C HIS A 220 5.46 8.89 13.12
N SER A 221 6.42 9.02 14.04
CA SER A 221 6.22 9.64 15.36
C SER A 221 5.52 10.99 15.24
N LYS A 222 4.40 11.16 15.94
CA LYS A 222 3.63 12.40 15.98
C LYS A 222 4.48 13.59 16.44
N THR A 223 5.36 13.36 17.41
CA THR A 223 6.32 14.37 17.89
C THR A 223 7.24 14.85 16.77
N TYR A 224 7.79 13.92 15.99
CA TYR A 224 8.65 14.25 14.86
C TYR A 224 7.89 15.02 13.76
N LYS A 225 6.67 14.58 13.40
CA LYS A 225 5.80 15.28 12.44
C LYS A 225 5.46 16.70 12.92
N ASN A 226 5.15 16.87 14.20
CA ASN A 226 4.87 18.19 14.77
C ASN A 226 6.11 19.11 14.76
N GLN A 227 7.30 18.56 15.00
CA GLN A 227 8.54 19.35 14.92
C GLN A 227 8.87 19.75 13.49
N LEU A 228 8.65 18.88 12.49
CA LEU A 228 8.78 19.21 11.07
C LEU A 228 7.91 20.42 10.67
N MET A 229 6.67 20.51 11.17
CA MET A 229 5.79 21.66 10.87
C MET A 229 6.32 22.98 11.44
N ASN A 230 7.11 22.93 12.52
CA ASN A 230 7.60 24.11 13.22
C ASN A 230 9.05 24.48 12.85
N VAL A 231 9.80 23.55 12.25
CA VAL A 231 11.24 23.70 11.97
C VAL A 231 11.52 23.29 10.52
N ASN A 232 11.82 24.27 9.67
CA ASN A 232 12.11 24.05 8.25
C ASN A 232 13.56 23.61 7.97
N VAL A 233 14.34 23.25 9.00
CA VAL A 233 15.74 22.85 8.84
C VAL A 233 15.81 21.33 8.83
N ILE A 234 15.75 20.79 7.61
CA ILE A 234 15.89 19.37 7.31
C ILE A 234 17.28 19.17 6.70
N ASP A 235 18.06 18.26 7.25
CA ASP A 235 19.35 17.85 6.69
C ASP A 235 19.22 16.51 5.97
N THR A 236 20.00 16.38 4.90
CA THR A 236 20.15 15.11 4.16
C THR A 236 21.60 14.70 4.11
N VAL A 237 21.89 13.42 4.36
CA VAL A 237 23.25 12.88 4.26
C VAL A 237 23.23 11.47 3.71
N THR A 238 24.21 11.17 2.85
CA THR A 238 24.41 9.82 2.35
C THR A 238 25.35 9.05 3.28
N VAL A 239 24.96 7.84 3.65
CA VAL A 239 25.72 6.97 4.56
C VAL A 239 25.88 5.56 4.01
N SER A 240 26.85 4.83 4.55
CA SER A 240 27.01 3.40 4.29
C SER A 240 25.94 2.55 4.98
N LYS A 241 25.77 1.30 4.53
CA LYS A 241 24.90 0.31 5.16
C LYS A 241 25.15 0.15 6.67
N GLU A 242 26.41 0.03 7.09
CA GLU A 242 26.75 -0.14 8.52
C GLU A 242 26.26 1.03 9.38
N LYS A 243 26.44 2.25 8.88
CA LYS A 243 25.99 3.47 9.54
C LYS A 243 24.46 3.56 9.55
N HIS A 244 23.81 3.21 8.45
CA HIS A 244 22.35 3.10 8.34
C HIS A 244 21.78 2.09 9.35
N ASP A 245 22.32 0.88 9.41
CA ASP A 245 21.89 -0.16 10.36
C ASP A 245 22.01 0.33 11.82
N LYS A 246 23.08 1.08 12.13
CA LYS A 246 23.26 1.72 13.45
C LYS A 246 22.15 2.74 13.74
N ILE A 247 21.78 3.59 12.78
CA ILE A 247 20.70 4.58 12.91
C ILE A 247 19.35 3.88 13.16
N ILE A 248 19.05 2.82 12.39
CA ILE A 248 17.82 2.05 12.56
C ILE A 248 17.76 1.41 13.95
N LYS A 249 18.85 0.74 14.37
CA LYS A 249 18.96 0.10 15.68
C LYS A 249 18.85 1.09 16.84
N SER A 250 19.44 2.29 16.69
CA SER A 250 19.38 3.37 17.67
C SER A 250 18.03 4.09 17.72
N LYS A 251 17.06 3.70 16.87
CA LYS A 251 15.70 4.26 16.85
C LYS A 251 15.66 5.78 16.64
N CYS A 252 16.58 6.29 15.82
CA CYS A 252 16.64 7.69 15.43
C CYS A 252 15.34 8.18 14.78
N PHE A 253 15.02 9.45 15.01
CA PHE A 253 13.93 10.13 14.31
C PHE A 253 14.42 10.60 12.94
N ALA A 254 14.52 9.66 12.01
CA ALA A 254 14.98 9.92 10.66
C ALA A 254 14.22 9.07 9.65
N ASN A 255 14.14 9.57 8.43
CA ASN A 255 13.77 8.79 7.26
C ASN A 255 15.04 8.29 6.58
N SER A 256 14.99 7.11 5.99
CA SER A 256 16.08 6.55 5.21
C SER A 256 15.56 5.83 3.98
N SER A 257 16.22 6.01 2.83
CA SER A 257 15.89 5.28 1.61
C SER A 257 17.18 4.77 0.95
N ALA A 258 17.18 3.54 0.45
CA ALA A 258 18.27 2.99 -0.34
C ALA A 258 18.41 3.77 -1.66
N ILE A 259 19.64 4.15 -2.02
CA ILE A 259 19.92 4.86 -3.28
C ILE A 259 20.80 4.04 -4.23
N GLU A 260 21.71 3.24 -3.67
CA GLU A 260 22.61 2.36 -4.41
C GLU A 260 22.90 1.12 -3.54
N GLU A 261 23.64 0.16 -4.07
CA GLU A 261 24.13 -0.96 -3.27
C GLU A 261 24.93 -0.45 -2.06
N ASN A 262 24.47 -0.79 -0.87
CA ASN A 262 25.07 -0.40 0.42
C ASN A 262 25.15 1.11 0.71
N ARG A 263 24.38 1.96 0.00
CA ARG A 263 24.28 3.40 0.29
C ARG A 263 22.84 3.83 0.52
N TYR A 264 22.68 4.69 1.53
CA TYR A 264 21.39 5.16 1.99
C TYR A 264 21.40 6.68 2.11
N LEU A 265 20.31 7.31 1.66
CA LEU A 265 20.04 8.71 1.93
C LEU A 265 19.27 8.81 3.24
N ILE A 266 19.81 9.52 4.23
CA ILE A 266 19.17 9.81 5.51
C ILE A 266 18.65 11.23 5.49
N THR A 267 17.37 11.40 5.79
CA THR A 267 16.71 12.72 5.93
C THR A 267 16.23 12.86 7.37
N TYR A 268 16.64 13.93 8.05
CA TYR A 268 16.35 14.12 9.48
C TYR A 268 16.24 15.59 9.84
N LEU A 269 15.63 15.88 10.99
CA LEU A 269 15.57 17.24 11.53
C LEU A 269 16.94 17.67 12.06
N SER A 270 17.47 18.82 11.61
CA SER A 270 18.79 19.33 12.03
C SER A 270 18.90 19.56 13.55
N ILE A 271 17.77 19.71 14.23
CA ILE A 271 17.69 19.83 15.69
C ILE A 271 17.84 18.49 16.42
N ASP A 272 17.70 17.34 15.74
CA ASP A 272 17.89 16.03 16.32
C ASP A 272 19.38 15.74 16.54
N SER A 273 19.86 16.14 17.72
CA SER A 273 21.25 15.97 18.11
C SER A 273 21.68 14.50 18.21
N ASN A 274 20.76 13.57 18.48
CA ASN A 274 21.09 12.14 18.58
C ASN A 274 21.37 11.55 17.21
N THR A 275 20.50 11.85 16.23
CA THR A 275 20.73 11.47 14.84
C THR A 275 22.01 12.11 14.31
N ARG A 276 22.25 13.40 14.58
CA ARG A 276 23.50 14.08 14.17
C ARG A 276 24.76 13.45 14.74
N LYS A 277 24.78 13.11 16.03
CA LYS A 277 25.93 12.44 16.67
C LYS A 277 26.24 11.10 16.01
N LEU A 278 25.20 10.38 15.57
CA LEU A 278 25.36 9.11 14.90
C LEU A 278 25.77 9.25 13.44
N LEU A 279 25.62 10.43 12.83
CA LEU A 279 25.96 10.71 11.43
C LEU A 279 27.37 11.30 11.23
N LYS A 280 27.89 12.02 12.23
CA LYS A 280 29.31 12.41 12.31
C LYS A 280 30.22 11.19 12.42
#